data_AF-A0A6P4D1V0-F1
#
_entry.id   AF-A0A6P4D1V0-F1
#
_cell.length_a   1.000
_cell.length_b   1.000
_cell.length_c   1.000
_cell.angle_alpha   90.00
_cell.angle_beta   90.00
_cell.angle_gamma   90.00
#
_symmetry.space_group_name_H-M   'P 1'
#
loop_
_entity.id
_entity.type
_entity.pdbx_description
1 polymer ?
#
loop_
_entity_poly.entity_id
_entity_poly.type
_entity_poly.pdbx_seq_one_letter_code
_entity_poly.pdbx_strand_id
1 'polypeptide(L)'
;MAISCTCTIILMLVPLVFVGITTNAGTHKLSPLDQEANAMLSISKELWSNQHNNVSNRCNWPRVNCNKAGSITLLSPPTPSNFTDEFRTQLCFLKLNFSVFQNLVHLDLSEMGLCEFPKLSGLKKLQHLNLSYNTFAGEVPFTLLENLTQLVVLDISNNYISGTIPQELSKLERLVMLDLSANRFLGSIPLIFGQMSNLTHMNLSNNQHFGDEVPFTLPNLTQFLVLDLSQNKHNGFIPHEIGKLTNLLTLDLSSNSLSGPIPEQIGYLKRLTSFHLHSNLLSGFIPHEIGKLTNLLTLDLSSNFLSGPIPEQIGCDPFGSAQHRIQQDRWLYPQRNRAFVASRSFKSLL
;
A
#
# COMPACT_ATOMS: atom_id res chain seq x y z
N MET A 1 -28.00 -56.97 -5.70
CA MET A 1 -27.20 -55.91 -5.06
C MET A 1 -26.18 -55.44 -6.09
N ALA A 2 -26.35 -54.22 -6.60
CA ALA A 2 -25.62 -53.69 -7.73
C ALA A 2 -24.21 -53.23 -7.31
N ILE A 3 -23.20 -53.70 -8.03
CA ILE A 3 -21.81 -53.24 -7.94
C ILE A 3 -21.68 -52.08 -8.93
N SER A 4 -21.45 -50.88 -8.40
CA SER A 4 -21.18 -49.66 -9.17
C SER A 4 -19.74 -49.69 -9.69
N CYS A 5 -19.54 -49.91 -10.99
CA CYS A 5 -18.29 -49.64 -11.68
C CYS A 5 -18.19 -48.13 -11.98
N THR A 6 -17.33 -47.41 -11.28
CA THR A 6 -16.92 -46.05 -11.66
C THR A 6 -15.76 -46.14 -12.66
N CYS A 7 -15.96 -45.55 -13.83
CA CYS A 7 -14.95 -45.46 -14.88
C CYS A 7 -14.10 -44.20 -14.63
N THR A 8 -12.91 -44.36 -14.07
CA THR A 8 -11.90 -43.29 -13.99
C THR A 8 -11.23 -43.13 -15.35
N ILE A 9 -11.50 -42.02 -16.04
CA ILE A 9 -10.74 -41.59 -17.20
C ILE A 9 -9.39 -41.06 -16.70
N ILE A 10 -8.34 -41.87 -16.81
CA ILE A 10 -6.96 -41.43 -16.64
C ILE A 10 -6.55 -40.75 -17.94
N LEU A 11 -6.48 -39.42 -17.94
CA LEU A 11 -5.82 -38.64 -19.00
C LEU A 11 -4.31 -38.92 -18.91
N MET A 12 -3.84 -39.96 -19.61
CA MET A 12 -2.43 -40.15 -19.85
C MET A 12 -1.93 -39.06 -20.80
N LEU A 13 -1.16 -38.12 -20.25
CA LEU A 13 -0.31 -37.21 -21.02
C LEU A 13 0.68 -38.06 -21.82
N VAL A 14 0.43 -38.22 -23.11
CA VAL A 14 1.40 -38.77 -24.05
C VAL A 14 2.52 -37.73 -24.19
N PRO A 15 3.80 -38.06 -23.93
CA PRO A 15 4.88 -37.16 -24.25
C PRO A 15 4.95 -37.04 -25.78
N LEU A 16 4.72 -35.83 -26.29
CA LEU A 16 5.00 -35.50 -27.69
C LEU A 16 6.50 -35.65 -27.92
N VAL A 17 6.90 -36.76 -28.53
CA VAL A 17 8.23 -36.95 -29.11
C VAL A 17 8.33 -35.97 -30.29
N PHE A 18 9.03 -34.87 -30.09
CA PHE A 18 9.44 -33.99 -31.19
C PHE A 18 10.48 -34.74 -32.03
N VAL A 19 10.08 -35.21 -33.21
CA VAL A 19 11.01 -35.55 -34.29
C VAL A 19 11.58 -34.23 -34.79
N GLY A 20 12.82 -33.93 -34.38
CA GLY A 20 13.55 -32.74 -34.81
C GLY A 20 13.87 -32.81 -36.30
N ILE A 21 13.12 -32.06 -37.11
CA ILE A 21 13.56 -31.66 -38.45
C ILE A 21 14.50 -30.48 -38.25
N THR A 22 15.80 -30.71 -38.36
CA THR A 22 16.84 -29.68 -38.34
C THR A 22 16.75 -28.84 -39.62
N THR A 23 15.98 -27.75 -39.58
CA THR A 23 16.19 -26.66 -40.54
C THR A 23 17.28 -25.75 -39.99
N ASN A 24 18.31 -25.57 -40.81
CA ASN A 24 19.50 -24.80 -40.52
C ASN A 24 19.14 -23.30 -40.50
N ALA A 25 18.65 -22.80 -39.37
CA ALA A 25 18.44 -21.37 -39.15
C ALA A 25 19.58 -20.85 -38.28
N GLY A 26 20.45 -20.03 -38.86
CA GLY A 26 21.52 -19.34 -38.14
C GLY A 26 20.96 -18.60 -36.92
N THR A 27 21.70 -18.64 -35.81
CA THR A 27 21.37 -17.97 -34.56
C THR A 27 21.45 -16.44 -34.70
N HIS A 28 20.50 -15.85 -35.41
CA HIS A 28 20.29 -14.40 -35.38
C HIS A 28 19.83 -14.03 -33.97
N LYS A 29 20.71 -13.35 -33.22
CA LYS A 29 20.37 -12.75 -31.92
C LYS A 29 19.26 -11.73 -32.17
N LEU A 30 18.05 -12.04 -31.69
CA LEU A 30 16.89 -11.15 -31.78
C LEU A 30 17.24 -9.75 -31.27
N SER A 31 16.78 -8.71 -31.95
CA SER A 31 16.99 -7.33 -31.49
C SER A 31 16.27 -7.11 -30.14
N PRO A 32 16.69 -6.16 -29.31
CA PRO A 32 15.99 -5.86 -28.05
C PRO A 32 14.50 -5.58 -28.24
N LEU A 33 14.11 -4.90 -29.33
CA LEU A 33 12.72 -4.61 -29.65
C LEU A 33 11.94 -5.88 -30.03
N ASP A 34 12.57 -6.82 -30.75
CA ASP A 34 11.95 -8.10 -31.07
C ASP A 34 11.79 -8.97 -29.82
N GLN A 35 12.75 -8.90 -28.89
CA GLN A 35 12.65 -9.59 -27.60
C GLN A 35 11.50 -9.02 -26.75
N GLU A 36 11.36 -7.69 -26.68
CA GLU A 36 10.20 -7.05 -26.02
C GLU A 36 8.89 -7.45 -26.71
N ALA A 37 8.84 -7.44 -28.05
CA ALA A 37 7.66 -7.82 -28.81
C ALA A 37 7.26 -9.28 -28.56
N ASN A 38 8.21 -10.21 -28.53
CA ASN A 38 7.96 -11.61 -28.22
C ASN A 38 7.48 -11.82 -26.78
N ALA A 39 8.04 -11.08 -25.81
CA ALA A 39 7.55 -11.10 -24.44
C ALA A 39 6.14 -10.51 -24.33
N MET A 40 5.84 -9.43 -25.06
CA MET A 40 4.49 -8.90 -25.17
C MET A 40 3.53 -9.92 -25.76
N LEU A 41 3.92 -10.73 -26.76
CA LEU A 41 3.08 -11.82 -27.25
C LEU A 41 2.77 -12.84 -26.15
N SER A 42 3.79 -13.27 -25.40
CA SER A 42 3.60 -14.22 -24.30
C SER A 42 2.68 -13.66 -23.21
N ILE A 43 2.84 -12.38 -22.87
CA ILE A 43 2.08 -11.72 -21.81
C ILE A 43 0.67 -11.33 -22.31
N SER A 44 0.50 -10.94 -23.56
CA SER A 44 -0.78 -10.49 -24.14
C SER A 44 -1.81 -11.61 -24.27
N LYS A 45 -1.37 -12.84 -24.54
CA LYS A 45 -2.25 -14.02 -24.54
C LYS A 45 -2.95 -14.17 -23.19
N GLU A 46 -2.22 -13.88 -22.13
CA GLU A 46 -2.68 -14.02 -20.76
C GLU A 46 -3.40 -12.77 -20.25
N LEU A 47 -2.86 -11.58 -20.54
CA LEU A 47 -3.26 -10.32 -19.89
C LEU A 47 -4.11 -9.38 -20.77
N TRP A 48 -4.13 -9.57 -22.10
CA TRP A 48 -4.88 -8.75 -23.07
C TRP A 48 -5.92 -9.56 -23.87
N SER A 49 -6.27 -10.77 -23.39
CA SER A 49 -7.36 -11.60 -23.94
C SER A 49 -7.29 -11.83 -25.46
N ASN A 50 -6.09 -11.97 -26.03
CA ASN A 50 -5.85 -12.20 -27.47
C ASN A 50 -6.40 -11.12 -28.42
N GLN A 51 -6.79 -9.93 -27.93
CA GLN A 51 -7.26 -8.84 -28.80
C GLN A 51 -6.13 -8.17 -29.61
N HIS A 52 -4.88 -8.49 -29.31
CA HIS A 52 -3.72 -7.87 -29.93
C HIS A 52 -2.67 -8.91 -30.37
N ASN A 53 -2.90 -9.53 -31.53
CA ASN A 53 -1.95 -10.49 -32.11
C ASN A 53 -0.81 -9.82 -32.90
N ASN A 54 -0.90 -8.51 -33.13
CA ASN A 54 0.10 -7.74 -33.88
C ASN A 54 0.96 -6.90 -32.93
N VAL A 55 2.08 -7.46 -32.46
CA VAL A 55 3.02 -6.75 -31.57
C VAL A 55 3.86 -5.67 -32.29
N SER A 56 3.76 -5.58 -33.62
CA SER A 56 4.41 -4.52 -34.38
C SER A 56 3.82 -3.14 -34.08
N ASN A 57 2.56 -3.08 -33.64
CA ASN A 57 1.89 -1.85 -33.21
C ASN A 57 1.75 -1.71 -31.68
N ARG A 58 2.49 -2.49 -30.88
CA ARG A 58 2.38 -2.56 -29.40
C ARG A 58 2.40 -1.19 -28.70
N CYS A 59 3.11 -0.21 -29.25
CA CYS A 59 3.17 1.15 -28.71
C CYS A 59 1.86 1.94 -28.83
N ASN A 60 0.89 1.43 -29.59
CA ASN A 60 -0.46 1.99 -29.70
C ASN A 60 -1.47 1.21 -28.86
N TRP A 61 -1.05 0.17 -28.14
CA TRP A 61 -1.97 -0.57 -27.28
C TRP A 61 -2.40 0.32 -26.11
N PRO A 62 -3.67 0.20 -25.67
CA PRO A 62 -4.12 0.93 -24.49
C PRO A 62 -3.19 0.66 -23.32
N ARG A 63 -2.80 1.73 -22.61
CA ARG A 63 -1.95 1.67 -21.41
C ARG A 63 -0.57 1.03 -21.63
N VAL A 64 -0.03 1.18 -22.84
CA VAL A 64 1.37 0.90 -23.18
C VAL A 64 1.99 2.18 -23.75
N ASN A 65 3.12 2.62 -23.20
CA ASN A 65 3.91 3.70 -23.81
C ASN A 65 5.29 3.19 -24.21
N CYS A 66 5.82 3.77 -25.29
CA CYS A 66 7.17 3.52 -25.76
C CYS A 66 7.98 4.82 -25.82
N ASN A 67 9.30 4.70 -25.72
CA ASN A 67 10.22 5.79 -26.02
C ASN A 67 10.34 6.02 -27.55
N LYS A 68 11.12 7.04 -27.95
CA LYS A 68 11.35 7.39 -29.37
C LYS A 68 11.94 6.24 -30.20
N ALA A 69 12.62 5.28 -29.58
CA ALA A 69 13.18 4.10 -30.24
C ALA A 69 12.18 2.92 -30.31
N GLY A 70 10.94 3.09 -29.83
CA GLY A 70 9.90 2.06 -29.84
C GLY A 70 10.04 1.01 -28.74
N SER A 71 10.90 1.24 -27.73
CA SER A 71 11.04 0.35 -26.57
C SER A 71 10.09 0.76 -25.45
N ILE A 72 9.48 -0.23 -24.80
CA ILE A 72 8.40 -0.03 -23.82
C ILE A 72 8.93 0.64 -22.56
N THR A 73 8.24 1.71 -22.14
CA THR A 73 8.53 2.48 -20.92
C THR A 73 7.41 2.43 -19.90
N LEU A 74 6.17 2.14 -20.31
CA LEU A 74 5.03 1.96 -19.43
C LEU A 74 4.25 0.73 -19.86
N LEU A 75 3.89 -0.12 -18.91
CA LEU A 75 3.04 -1.29 -19.11
C LEU A 75 2.02 -1.36 -17.96
N SER A 76 0.74 -1.26 -18.29
CA SER A 76 -0.39 -1.41 -17.35
C SER A 76 -1.49 -2.20 -18.07
N PRO A 77 -1.59 -3.52 -17.88
CA PRO A 77 -2.63 -4.31 -18.52
C PRO A 77 -4.03 -3.85 -18.10
N PRO A 78 -5.05 -4.00 -18.95
CA PRO A 78 -6.42 -3.77 -18.54
C PRO A 78 -6.78 -4.72 -17.42
N THR A 79 -7.57 -4.24 -16.46
CA THR A 79 -8.04 -5.11 -15.39
C THR A 79 -8.95 -6.19 -15.96
N PRO A 80 -8.83 -7.43 -15.48
CA PRO A 80 -9.77 -8.54 -15.62
C PRO A 80 -11.25 -8.23 -15.34
N SER A 81 -11.90 -7.34 -16.09
CA SER A 81 -13.20 -6.78 -15.69
C SER A 81 -14.37 -7.78 -15.70
N ASN A 82 -14.16 -9.04 -16.12
CA ASN A 82 -15.17 -10.11 -16.18
C ASN A 82 -14.57 -11.54 -16.09
N PHE A 83 -13.37 -11.72 -15.53
CA PHE A 83 -12.77 -13.06 -15.50
C PHE A 83 -13.51 -13.99 -14.53
N THR A 84 -13.87 -15.17 -15.03
CA THR A 84 -14.41 -16.26 -14.23
C THR A 84 -13.36 -16.72 -13.19
N ASP A 85 -13.81 -17.33 -12.09
CA ASP A 85 -12.91 -17.86 -11.06
C ASP A 85 -11.88 -18.86 -11.65
N GLU A 86 -12.24 -19.56 -12.71
CA GLU A 86 -11.37 -20.47 -13.46
C GLU A 86 -10.21 -19.73 -14.16
N PHE A 87 -10.48 -18.60 -14.83
CA PHE A 87 -9.44 -17.77 -15.43
C PHE A 87 -8.53 -17.11 -14.38
N ARG A 88 -9.10 -16.68 -13.25
CA ARG A 88 -8.29 -16.17 -12.12
C ARG A 88 -7.35 -17.24 -11.57
N THR A 89 -7.83 -18.47 -11.47
CA THR A 89 -7.03 -19.62 -11.07
C THR A 89 -5.89 -19.89 -12.06
N GLN A 90 -6.11 -19.71 -13.37
CA GLN A 90 -5.05 -19.84 -14.37
C GLN A 90 -3.99 -18.73 -14.26
N LEU A 91 -4.41 -17.48 -14.10
CA LEU A 91 -3.50 -16.32 -13.93
C LEU A 91 -2.61 -16.47 -12.70
N CYS A 92 -3.13 -17.05 -11.62
CA CYS A 92 -2.40 -17.34 -10.39
C CYS A 92 -1.12 -18.18 -10.63
N PHE A 93 -1.12 -19.09 -11.61
CA PHE A 93 0.02 -19.95 -11.93
C PHE A 93 0.98 -19.36 -12.97
N LEU A 94 0.73 -18.15 -13.45
CA LEU A 94 1.57 -17.53 -14.46
C LEU A 94 2.88 -17.00 -13.88
N LYS A 95 3.97 -17.52 -14.42
CA LYS A 95 5.31 -17.02 -14.15
C LYS A 95 5.64 -15.87 -15.08
N LEU A 96 5.20 -14.68 -14.69
CA LEU A 96 5.47 -13.46 -15.45
C LEU A 96 6.93 -13.04 -15.30
N ASN A 97 7.57 -12.76 -16.43
CA ASN A 97 8.96 -12.33 -16.49
C ASN A 97 9.08 -11.04 -17.32
N PHE A 98 9.38 -9.95 -16.64
CA PHE A 98 9.54 -8.63 -17.24
C PHE A 98 11.01 -8.25 -17.45
N SER A 99 11.96 -9.13 -17.13
CA SER A 99 13.41 -8.84 -17.20
C SER A 99 13.89 -8.36 -18.58
N VAL A 100 13.11 -8.57 -19.65
CA VAL A 100 13.46 -8.12 -21.01
C VAL A 100 13.20 -6.62 -21.25
N PHE A 101 12.29 -6.00 -20.49
CA PHE A 101 11.86 -4.61 -20.71
C PHE A 101 12.84 -3.61 -20.05
N GLN A 102 14.07 -3.55 -20.55
CA GLN A 102 15.17 -2.80 -19.96
C GLN A 102 14.93 -1.27 -19.86
N ASN A 103 13.96 -0.74 -20.61
CA ASN A 103 13.55 0.67 -20.55
C ASN A 103 12.27 0.93 -19.76
N LEU A 104 11.72 -0.09 -19.09
CA LEU A 104 10.49 0.04 -18.33
C LEU A 104 10.71 0.99 -17.13
N VAL A 105 9.85 2.00 -17.05
CA VAL A 105 9.82 3.01 -15.99
C VAL A 105 8.60 2.81 -15.09
N HIS A 106 7.48 2.40 -15.67
CA HIS A 106 6.23 2.18 -14.96
C HIS A 106 5.68 0.79 -15.28
N LEU A 107 5.48 -0.02 -14.25
CA LEU A 107 4.83 -1.32 -14.31
C LEU A 107 3.68 -1.35 -13.32
N ASP A 108 2.48 -1.53 -13.84
CA ASP A 108 1.28 -1.66 -13.04
C ASP A 108 0.62 -3.00 -13.37
N LEU A 109 0.58 -3.87 -12.38
CA LEU A 109 -0.05 -5.19 -12.44
C LEU A 109 -1.12 -5.30 -11.35
N SER A 110 -1.77 -4.19 -11.00
CA SER A 110 -2.83 -4.18 -10.00
C SER A 110 -4.10 -4.90 -10.48
N GLU A 111 -4.84 -5.49 -9.53
CA GLU A 111 -6.15 -6.14 -9.78
C GLU A 111 -6.10 -7.32 -10.76
N MET A 112 -4.94 -7.99 -10.89
CA MET A 112 -4.74 -9.03 -11.89
C MET A 112 -5.03 -10.45 -11.40
N GLY A 113 -5.14 -10.67 -10.09
CA GLY A 113 -5.31 -11.99 -9.50
C GLY A 113 -4.03 -12.84 -9.52
N LEU A 114 -2.87 -12.20 -9.47
CA LEU A 114 -1.57 -12.88 -9.46
C LEU A 114 -1.26 -13.48 -8.09
N CYS A 115 -0.60 -14.65 -8.06
CA CYS A 115 -0.18 -15.31 -6.83
C CYS A 115 1.34 -15.37 -6.65
N GLU A 116 2.10 -15.39 -7.74
CA GLU A 116 3.57 -15.40 -7.71
C GLU A 116 4.14 -14.04 -8.13
N PHE A 117 5.09 -13.51 -7.35
CA PHE A 117 5.78 -12.27 -7.70
C PHE A 117 6.44 -12.38 -9.08
N PRO A 118 6.28 -11.37 -9.95
CA PRO A 118 6.90 -11.38 -11.27
C PRO A 118 8.41 -11.29 -11.16
N LYS A 119 9.12 -11.86 -12.14
CA LYS A 119 10.57 -11.67 -12.24
C LYS A 119 10.89 -10.29 -12.81
N LEU A 120 11.40 -9.41 -11.94
CA LEU A 120 11.75 -8.02 -12.25
C LEU A 120 13.28 -7.77 -12.31
N SER A 121 14.09 -8.83 -12.25
CA SER A 121 15.54 -8.73 -12.23
C SER A 121 16.07 -7.94 -13.44
N GLY A 122 16.90 -6.93 -13.20
CA GLY A 122 17.53 -6.13 -14.25
C GLY A 122 16.71 -4.93 -14.75
N LEU A 123 15.52 -4.65 -14.18
CA LEU A 123 14.73 -3.46 -14.49
C LEU A 123 15.30 -2.18 -13.84
N LYS A 124 16.50 -1.79 -14.25
CA LYS A 124 17.28 -0.69 -13.65
C LYS A 124 16.70 0.72 -13.83
N LYS A 125 15.64 0.86 -14.64
CA LYS A 125 14.96 2.15 -14.89
C LYS A 125 13.58 2.23 -14.24
N LEU A 126 13.14 1.17 -13.57
CA LEU A 126 11.81 1.10 -12.98
C LEU A 126 11.71 2.10 -11.83
N GLN A 127 10.72 2.98 -11.92
CA GLN A 127 10.43 4.03 -10.94
C GLN A 127 9.10 3.78 -10.24
N HIS A 128 8.13 3.18 -10.93
CA HIS A 128 6.81 2.93 -10.39
C HIS A 128 6.47 1.45 -10.55
N LEU A 129 6.25 0.78 -9.42
CA LEU A 129 5.81 -0.60 -9.37
C LEU A 129 4.51 -0.69 -8.56
N ASN A 130 3.42 -1.04 -9.23
CA ASN A 130 2.13 -1.31 -8.59
C ASN A 130 1.79 -2.80 -8.74
N LEU A 131 1.65 -3.49 -7.61
CA LEU A 131 1.29 -4.90 -7.48
C LEU A 131 0.06 -5.08 -6.56
N SER A 132 -0.68 -3.99 -6.30
CA SER A 132 -1.79 -4.00 -5.36
C SER A 132 -2.99 -4.83 -5.83
N TYR A 133 -3.88 -5.19 -4.92
CA TYR A 133 -5.13 -5.91 -5.23
C TYR A 133 -4.89 -7.23 -5.98
N ASN A 134 -3.89 -7.99 -5.54
CA ASN A 134 -3.59 -9.32 -6.06
C ASN A 134 -3.78 -10.35 -4.94
N THR A 135 -3.26 -11.56 -5.15
CA THR A 135 -3.35 -12.66 -4.19
C THR A 135 -1.96 -13.12 -3.74
N PHE A 136 -0.95 -12.24 -3.80
CA PHE A 136 0.41 -12.56 -3.36
C PHE A 136 0.40 -12.98 -1.89
N ALA A 137 1.00 -14.12 -1.58
CA ALA A 137 1.07 -14.69 -0.25
C ALA A 137 2.50 -15.13 0.09
N GLY A 138 2.76 -15.39 1.37
CA GLY A 138 4.11 -15.65 1.87
C GLY A 138 4.91 -14.37 2.06
N GLU A 139 6.22 -14.49 2.22
CA GLU A 139 7.11 -13.36 2.46
C GLU A 139 7.46 -12.61 1.17
N VAL A 140 7.73 -11.31 1.28
CA VAL A 140 8.27 -10.53 0.15
C VAL A 140 9.66 -11.08 -0.21
N PRO A 141 9.87 -11.59 -1.43
CA PRO A 141 11.18 -12.09 -1.83
C PRO A 141 12.17 -10.93 -1.93
N PHE A 142 13.15 -10.84 -1.02
CA PHE A 142 14.12 -9.73 -1.00
C PHE A 142 14.89 -9.58 -2.33
N THR A 143 15.09 -10.68 -3.06
CA THR A 143 15.74 -10.73 -4.38
C THR A 143 14.97 -9.94 -5.45
N LEU A 144 13.67 -9.69 -5.25
CA LEU A 144 12.86 -8.84 -6.12
C LEU A 144 13.35 -7.39 -6.11
N LEU A 145 13.79 -6.92 -4.93
CA LEU A 145 14.07 -5.50 -4.67
C LEU A 145 15.55 -5.15 -4.83
N GLU A 146 16.44 -6.14 -4.82
CA GLU A 146 17.90 -5.96 -4.80
C GLU A 146 18.45 -5.07 -5.94
N ASN A 147 17.76 -5.00 -7.08
CA ASN A 147 18.20 -4.27 -8.27
C ASN A 147 17.29 -3.11 -8.71
N LEU A 148 16.24 -2.78 -7.95
CA LEU A 148 15.26 -1.75 -8.30
C LEU A 148 15.61 -0.39 -7.71
N THR A 149 16.88 0.01 -7.73
CA THR A 149 17.38 1.21 -7.03
C THR A 149 16.82 2.54 -7.55
N GLN A 150 16.13 2.53 -8.69
CA GLN A 150 15.45 3.71 -9.22
C GLN A 150 14.01 3.88 -8.73
N LEU A 151 13.51 2.96 -7.91
CA LEU A 151 12.11 2.96 -7.48
C LEU A 151 11.76 4.19 -6.65
N VAL A 152 10.69 4.86 -7.06
CA VAL A 152 10.10 6.06 -6.45
C VAL A 152 8.77 5.71 -5.78
N VAL A 153 7.98 4.83 -6.39
CA VAL A 153 6.70 4.36 -5.87
C VAL A 153 6.69 2.84 -5.84
N LEU A 154 6.41 2.29 -4.67
CA LEU A 154 6.13 0.88 -4.46
C LEU A 154 4.77 0.72 -3.78
N ASP A 155 3.83 0.09 -4.48
CA ASP A 155 2.54 -0.30 -3.93
C ASP A 155 2.38 -1.82 -4.06
N ILE A 156 2.32 -2.51 -2.93
CA ILE A 156 2.00 -3.94 -2.84
C ILE A 156 0.80 -4.19 -1.92
N SER A 157 -0.03 -3.16 -1.72
CA SER A 157 -1.18 -3.18 -0.82
C SER A 157 -2.25 -4.18 -1.25
N ASN A 158 -3.21 -4.49 -0.37
CA ASN A 158 -4.36 -5.35 -0.70
C ASN A 158 -3.94 -6.72 -1.26
N ASN A 159 -3.11 -7.43 -0.51
CA ASN A 159 -2.61 -8.77 -0.82
C ASN A 159 -2.69 -9.66 0.43
N TYR A 160 -2.13 -10.87 0.37
CA TYR A 160 -2.04 -11.80 1.49
C TYR A 160 -0.60 -11.98 2.00
N ILE A 161 0.27 -10.99 1.78
CA ILE A 161 1.70 -11.06 2.09
C ILE A 161 1.86 -11.14 3.61
N SER A 162 2.67 -12.10 4.07
CA SER A 162 2.94 -12.38 5.47
C SER A 162 4.43 -12.23 5.81
N GLY A 163 4.80 -12.48 7.06
CA GLY A 163 6.18 -12.32 7.52
C GLY A 163 6.51 -10.87 7.86
N THR A 164 7.80 -10.58 8.05
CA THR A 164 8.25 -9.25 8.45
C THR A 164 8.42 -8.33 7.24
N ILE A 165 8.38 -7.02 7.48
CA ILE A 165 8.82 -6.05 6.46
C ILE A 165 10.34 -6.23 6.28
N PRO A 166 10.82 -6.51 5.05
CA PRO A 166 12.25 -6.69 4.81
C PRO A 166 12.99 -5.36 4.96
N GLN A 167 14.05 -5.36 5.77
CA GLN A 167 14.90 -4.18 5.97
C GLN A 167 15.58 -3.73 4.67
N GLU A 168 15.73 -4.62 3.69
CA GLU A 168 16.31 -4.37 2.37
C GLU A 168 15.54 -3.30 1.58
N LEU A 169 14.27 -3.04 1.91
CA LEU A 169 13.52 -1.89 1.37
C LEU A 169 14.24 -0.54 1.61
N SER A 170 15.05 -0.44 2.66
CA SER A 170 15.88 0.75 2.93
C SER A 170 16.93 1.03 1.85
N LYS A 171 17.30 0.04 1.02
CA LYS A 171 18.22 0.22 -0.11
C LYS A 171 17.57 0.99 -1.27
N LEU A 172 16.25 1.18 -1.25
CA LEU A 172 15.52 1.96 -2.25
C LEU A 172 15.60 3.45 -1.91
N GLU A 173 16.79 4.04 -2.04
CA GLU A 173 17.10 5.40 -1.59
C GLU A 173 16.26 6.50 -2.27
N ARG A 174 15.65 6.20 -3.43
CA ARG A 174 14.78 7.12 -4.17
C ARG A 174 13.30 6.99 -3.82
N LEU A 175 12.93 6.08 -2.93
CA LEU A 175 11.55 5.78 -2.63
C LEU A 175 10.88 6.98 -1.96
N VAL A 176 9.76 7.41 -2.53
CA VAL A 176 8.95 8.56 -2.09
C VAL A 176 7.63 8.08 -1.50
N MET A 177 7.06 7.01 -2.04
CA MET A 177 5.81 6.40 -1.58
C MET A 177 5.98 4.89 -1.40
N LEU A 178 5.59 4.42 -0.22
CA LEU A 178 5.53 3.01 0.15
C LEU A 178 4.13 2.70 0.67
N ASP A 179 3.41 1.82 -0.03
CA ASP A 179 2.13 1.29 0.44
C ASP A 179 2.21 -0.23 0.60
N LEU A 180 2.13 -0.67 1.86
CA LEU A 180 2.09 -2.07 2.29
C LEU A 180 0.76 -2.42 2.96
N SER A 181 -0.24 -1.55 2.87
CA SER A 181 -1.49 -1.67 3.61
C SER A 181 -2.32 -2.89 3.19
N ALA A 182 -3.27 -3.30 4.04
CA ALA A 182 -4.18 -4.40 3.75
C ALA A 182 -3.43 -5.70 3.36
N ASN A 183 -2.51 -6.12 4.22
CA ASN A 183 -1.71 -7.34 4.10
C ASN A 183 -1.73 -8.12 5.43
N ARG A 184 -0.82 -9.08 5.60
CA ARG A 184 -0.65 -9.90 6.81
C ARG A 184 0.74 -9.76 7.42
N PHE A 185 1.37 -8.60 7.26
CA PHE A 185 2.68 -8.33 7.85
C PHE A 185 2.64 -8.46 9.38
N LEU A 186 3.76 -8.93 9.93
CA LEU A 186 3.99 -9.13 11.37
C LEU A 186 5.35 -8.56 11.81
N GLY A 187 5.54 -8.39 13.11
CA GLY A 187 6.80 -7.93 13.71
C GLY A 187 6.87 -6.41 13.86
N SER A 188 8.07 -5.83 13.72
CA SER A 188 8.30 -4.38 13.84
C SER A 188 8.47 -3.72 12.48
N ILE A 189 8.20 -2.41 12.45
CA ILE A 189 8.71 -1.54 11.39
C ILE A 189 10.24 -1.42 11.58
N PRO A 190 11.07 -1.76 10.59
CA PRO A 190 12.53 -1.73 10.74
C PRO A 190 13.04 -0.35 11.13
N LEU A 191 13.86 -0.24 12.18
CA LEU A 191 14.40 1.05 12.65
C LEU A 191 15.16 1.82 11.57
N ILE A 192 15.78 1.08 10.63
CA ILE A 192 16.52 1.62 9.49
C ILE A 192 15.63 2.45 8.54
N PHE A 193 14.31 2.26 8.57
CA PHE A 193 13.39 3.08 7.77
C PHE A 193 13.47 4.56 8.14
N GLY A 194 13.86 4.89 9.37
CA GLY A 194 14.14 6.28 9.79
C GLY A 194 15.30 6.96 9.04
N GLN A 195 16.02 6.25 8.16
CA GLN A 195 17.06 6.79 7.27
C GLN A 195 16.58 7.04 5.83
N MET A 196 15.36 6.62 5.47
CA MET A 196 14.79 6.75 4.13
C MET A 196 14.31 8.20 3.86
N SER A 197 15.24 9.15 3.84
CA SER A 197 14.99 10.60 3.86
C SER A 197 14.14 11.17 2.72
N ASN A 198 14.00 10.45 1.60
CA ASN A 198 13.16 10.83 0.47
C ASN A 198 11.69 10.40 0.62
N LEU A 199 11.40 9.52 1.58
CA LEU A 199 10.06 9.00 1.78
C LEU A 199 9.15 10.11 2.31
N THR A 200 7.98 10.24 1.70
CA THR A 200 6.98 11.28 2.06
C THR A 200 5.63 10.67 2.41
N HIS A 201 5.34 9.48 1.87
CA HIS A 201 4.09 8.75 2.09
C HIS A 201 4.43 7.33 2.53
N MET A 202 3.96 6.96 3.71
CA MET A 202 4.05 5.60 4.24
C MET A 202 2.67 5.16 4.72
N ASN A 203 2.14 4.12 4.08
CA ASN A 203 0.90 3.48 4.50
C ASN A 203 1.18 2.02 4.85
N LEU A 204 1.08 1.70 6.14
CA LEU A 204 1.24 0.35 6.69
C LEU A 204 -0.05 -0.15 7.34
N SER A 205 -1.17 0.51 7.08
CA SER A 205 -2.43 0.25 7.76
C SER A 205 -3.00 -1.14 7.46
N ASN A 206 -3.92 -1.59 8.32
CA ASN A 206 -4.67 -2.83 8.11
C ASN A 206 -3.75 -4.05 7.88
N ASN A 207 -2.83 -4.30 8.82
CA ASN A 207 -1.98 -5.50 8.85
C ASN A 207 -2.25 -6.33 10.11
N GLN A 208 -1.81 -7.59 10.12
CA GLN A 208 -2.20 -8.54 11.18
C GLN A 208 -1.53 -8.27 12.54
N HIS A 209 -0.25 -7.84 12.56
CA HIS A 209 0.45 -7.57 13.82
C HIS A 209 1.75 -6.77 13.69
N PHE A 210 1.68 -5.43 13.61
CA PHE A 210 2.77 -4.63 14.17
C PHE A 210 2.59 -4.55 15.69
N GLY A 211 3.04 -5.57 16.42
CA GLY A 211 2.85 -5.69 17.87
C GLY A 211 3.83 -4.86 18.71
N ASP A 212 4.78 -4.21 18.05
CA ASP A 212 5.82 -3.41 18.68
C ASP A 212 5.42 -1.92 18.71
N GLU A 213 6.14 -1.15 19.53
CA GLU A 213 6.01 0.30 19.59
C GLU A 213 6.29 0.95 18.23
N VAL A 214 5.67 2.10 17.98
CA VAL A 214 6.00 2.93 16.81
C VAL A 214 7.48 3.33 16.91
N PRO A 215 8.34 3.03 15.91
CA PRO A 215 9.76 3.31 16.03
C PRO A 215 10.06 4.78 16.30
N PHE A 216 10.86 5.05 17.33
CA PHE A 216 11.35 6.38 17.66
C PHE A 216 12.21 7.01 16.55
N THR A 217 12.63 6.24 15.56
CA THR A 217 13.39 6.70 14.39
C THR A 217 12.51 7.22 13.25
N LEU A 218 11.23 6.85 13.17
CA LEU A 218 10.33 7.34 12.11
C LEU A 218 10.23 8.87 12.07
N PRO A 219 10.19 9.58 13.22
CA PRO A 219 10.19 11.04 13.21
C PRO A 219 11.46 11.72 12.68
N ASN A 220 12.50 10.98 12.29
CA ASN A 220 13.65 11.53 11.56
C ASN A 220 13.30 11.86 10.09
N LEU A 221 12.20 11.30 9.57
CA LEU A 221 11.73 11.50 8.19
C LEU A 221 10.95 12.80 8.07
N THR A 222 11.63 13.92 8.30
CA THR A 222 11.02 15.27 8.37
C THR A 222 10.29 15.74 7.10
N GLN A 223 10.42 15.02 5.99
CA GLN A 223 9.71 15.28 4.73
C GLN A 223 8.34 14.57 4.65
N PHE A 224 7.95 13.79 5.67
CA PHE A 224 6.66 13.11 5.69
C PHE A 224 5.48 14.06 5.53
N LEU A 225 4.58 13.66 4.64
CA LEU A 225 3.30 14.28 4.35
C LEU A 225 2.16 13.39 4.84
N VAL A 226 2.29 12.06 4.68
CA VAL A 226 1.27 11.09 5.11
C VAL A 226 1.94 9.94 5.85
N LEU A 227 1.47 9.70 7.07
CA LEU A 227 1.80 8.52 7.86
C LEU A 227 0.50 7.86 8.33
N ASP A 228 0.24 6.67 7.80
CA ASP A 228 -0.90 5.84 8.19
C ASP A 228 -0.39 4.50 8.75
N LEU A 229 -0.56 4.32 10.05
CA LEU A 229 -0.26 3.10 10.80
C LEU A 229 -1.53 2.49 11.40
N SER A 230 -2.71 2.91 10.92
CA SER A 230 -4.00 2.55 11.49
C SER A 230 -4.34 1.06 11.35
N GLN A 231 -5.32 0.58 12.12
CA GLN A 231 -5.83 -0.80 12.01
C GLN A 231 -4.71 -1.86 12.13
N ASN A 232 -3.88 -1.68 13.14
CA ASN A 232 -2.79 -2.58 13.48
C ASN A 232 -2.91 -2.99 14.96
N LYS A 233 -1.82 -3.45 15.56
CA LYS A 233 -1.75 -3.78 16.98
C LYS A 233 -0.60 -3.06 17.69
N HIS A 234 -0.24 -1.87 17.21
CA HIS A 234 0.83 -1.07 17.83
C HIS A 234 0.48 -0.79 19.28
N ASN A 235 1.44 -0.97 20.18
CA ASN A 235 1.29 -0.71 21.61
C ASN A 235 2.29 0.36 22.08
N GLY A 236 2.43 0.52 23.41
CA GLY A 236 3.29 1.53 23.99
C GLY A 236 2.69 2.92 23.87
N PHE A 237 3.55 3.93 23.73
CA PHE A 237 3.16 5.35 23.71
C PHE A 237 3.30 5.94 22.31
N ILE A 238 2.59 7.05 22.07
CA ILE A 238 2.92 7.92 20.93
C ILE A 238 4.22 8.66 21.28
N PRO A 239 5.32 8.47 20.54
CA PRO A 239 6.59 9.12 20.86
C PRO A 239 6.47 10.64 20.72
N HIS A 240 6.99 11.39 21.68
CA HIS A 240 6.95 12.86 21.66
C HIS A 240 7.71 13.44 20.45
N GLU A 241 8.67 12.69 19.91
CA GLU A 241 9.41 13.02 18.69
C GLU A 241 8.51 13.13 17.46
N ILE A 242 7.29 12.59 17.47
CA ILE A 242 6.33 12.74 16.36
C ILE A 242 6.14 14.21 15.96
N GLY A 243 6.26 15.14 16.91
CA GLY A 243 6.22 16.58 16.68
C GLY A 243 7.32 17.13 15.74
N LYS A 244 8.37 16.35 15.45
CA LYS A 244 9.41 16.70 14.46
C LYS A 244 8.90 16.64 13.02
N LEU A 245 7.83 15.90 12.75
CA LEU A 245 7.22 15.73 11.43
C LEU A 245 6.40 16.96 11.00
N THR A 246 6.98 18.16 11.08
CA THR A 246 6.27 19.44 10.90
C THR A 246 5.62 19.63 9.51
N ASN A 247 5.99 18.80 8.53
CA ASN A 247 5.41 18.77 7.18
C ASN A 247 4.14 17.91 7.04
N LEU A 248 3.80 17.14 8.08
CA LEU A 248 2.74 16.14 8.02
C LEU A 248 1.37 16.78 7.76
N LEU A 249 0.64 16.22 6.80
CA LEU A 249 -0.72 16.59 6.42
C LEU A 249 -1.75 15.61 7.00
N THR A 250 -1.39 14.33 7.06
CA THR A 250 -2.23 13.25 7.58
C THR A 250 -1.44 12.38 8.54
N LEU A 251 -1.98 12.22 9.75
CA LEU A 251 -1.52 11.26 10.75
C LEU A 251 -2.69 10.38 11.17
N ASP A 252 -2.62 9.10 10.83
CA ASP A 252 -3.59 8.11 11.28
C ASP A 252 -2.89 7.01 12.09
N LEU A 253 -3.18 6.98 13.38
CA LEU A 253 -2.75 5.93 14.31
C LEU A 253 -3.97 5.21 14.91
N SER A 254 -5.15 5.37 14.32
CA SER A 254 -6.40 4.83 14.84
C SER A 254 -6.42 3.30 14.85
N SER A 255 -7.30 2.71 15.66
CA SER A 255 -7.53 1.27 15.70
C SER A 255 -6.24 0.48 15.98
N ASN A 256 -5.57 0.85 17.08
CA ASN A 256 -4.35 0.22 17.59
C ASN A 256 -4.52 -0.05 19.11
N SER A 257 -3.43 -0.44 19.78
CA SER A 257 -3.37 -0.61 21.25
C SER A 257 -2.50 0.47 21.93
N LEU A 258 -2.40 1.66 21.32
CA LEU A 258 -1.56 2.76 21.85
C LEU A 258 -2.13 3.26 23.18
N SER A 259 -1.26 3.56 24.12
CA SER A 259 -1.59 3.89 25.51
C SER A 259 -0.89 5.15 26.01
N GLY A 260 -1.28 5.62 27.19
CA GLY A 260 -0.75 6.85 27.80
C GLY A 260 -1.30 8.13 27.15
N PRO A 261 -0.68 9.29 27.46
CA PRO A 261 -1.20 10.59 27.02
C PRO A 261 -0.89 10.90 25.56
N ILE A 262 -1.71 11.76 24.96
CA ILE A 262 -1.37 12.42 23.70
C ILE A 262 -0.24 13.44 23.99
N PRO A 263 0.93 13.36 23.32
CA PRO A 263 2.04 14.28 23.57
C PRO A 263 1.69 15.72 23.15
N GLU A 264 2.08 16.70 23.98
CA GLU A 264 1.89 18.14 23.69
C GLU A 264 2.57 18.58 22.39
N GLN A 265 3.66 17.89 22.01
CA GLN A 265 4.44 18.13 20.79
C GLN A 265 3.62 17.95 19.51
N ILE A 266 2.43 17.33 19.59
CA ILE A 266 1.50 17.30 18.47
C ILE A 266 1.16 18.72 17.97
N GLY A 267 1.14 19.73 18.85
CA GLY A 267 0.89 21.12 18.48
C GLY A 267 1.96 21.75 17.58
N TYR A 268 3.07 21.07 17.33
CA TYR A 268 4.09 21.50 16.36
C TYR A 268 3.73 21.15 14.92
N LEU A 269 2.78 20.24 14.69
CA LEU A 269 2.37 19.76 13.37
C LEU A 269 1.41 20.73 12.68
N LYS A 270 1.81 22.00 12.53
CA LYS A 270 0.92 23.09 12.06
C LYS A 270 0.30 22.88 10.68
N ARG A 271 0.86 21.98 9.87
CA ARG A 271 0.35 21.63 8.52
C ARG A 271 -0.69 20.50 8.54
N LEU A 272 -0.92 19.87 9.70
CA LEU A 272 -1.81 18.72 9.83
C LEU A 272 -3.25 19.12 9.49
N THR A 273 -3.86 18.35 8.60
CA THR A 273 -5.23 18.52 8.13
C THR A 273 -6.14 17.39 8.63
N SER A 274 -5.59 16.19 8.77
CA SER A 274 -6.30 15.00 9.25
C SER A 274 -5.54 14.34 10.39
N PHE A 275 -6.20 14.19 11.54
CA PHE A 275 -5.62 13.56 12.71
C PHE A 275 -6.58 12.55 13.35
N HIS A 276 -6.20 11.27 13.28
CA HIS A 276 -7.01 10.17 13.78
C HIS A 276 -6.25 9.36 14.82
N LEU A 277 -6.80 9.29 16.03
CA LEU A 277 -6.30 8.48 17.15
C LEU A 277 -7.40 7.57 17.71
N HIS A 278 -8.56 7.49 17.06
CA HIS A 278 -9.69 6.76 17.60
C HIS A 278 -9.41 5.28 17.80
N SER A 279 -10.19 4.63 18.66
CA SER A 279 -10.07 3.18 18.92
C SER A 279 -8.66 2.78 19.39
N ASN A 280 -8.19 3.42 20.46
CA ASN A 280 -6.93 3.12 21.14
C ASN A 280 -7.16 3.03 22.67
N LEU A 281 -6.08 2.91 23.44
CA LEU A 281 -6.06 2.87 24.89
C LEU A 281 -5.50 4.18 25.50
N LEU A 282 -5.57 5.30 24.77
CA LEU A 282 -4.99 6.58 25.20
C LEU A 282 -5.72 7.12 26.42
N SER A 283 -4.99 7.72 27.35
CA SER A 283 -5.50 8.20 28.64
C SER A 283 -5.00 9.61 28.96
N GLY A 284 -5.41 10.18 30.10
CA GLY A 284 -5.04 11.56 30.46
C GLY A 284 -5.90 12.60 29.76
N PHE A 285 -5.36 13.81 29.60
CA PHE A 285 -6.08 14.96 29.04
C PHE A 285 -5.81 15.14 27.55
N ILE A 286 -6.75 15.79 26.85
CA ILE A 286 -6.48 16.33 25.51
C ILE A 286 -5.57 17.56 25.69
N PRO A 287 -4.34 17.59 25.12
CA PRO A 287 -3.44 18.72 25.29
C PRO A 287 -3.99 19.97 24.59
N HIS A 288 -3.92 21.12 25.28
CA HIS A 288 -4.37 22.41 24.75
C HIS A 288 -3.59 22.83 23.49
N GLU A 289 -2.39 22.27 23.29
CA GLU A 289 -1.55 22.39 22.12
C GLU A 289 -2.23 21.97 20.81
N ILE A 290 -3.23 21.08 20.85
CA ILE A 290 -4.01 20.74 19.65
C ILE A 290 -4.69 21.98 19.05
N GLY A 291 -4.98 23.01 19.87
CA GLY A 291 -5.44 24.31 19.41
C GLY A 291 -4.48 25.05 18.47
N LYS A 292 -3.19 24.67 18.45
CA LYS A 292 -2.18 25.23 17.53
C LYS A 292 -2.27 24.64 16.12
N LEU A 293 -3.04 23.57 15.92
CA LEU A 293 -3.25 22.91 14.61
C LEU A 293 -4.26 23.68 13.77
N THR A 294 -3.87 24.88 13.31
CA THR A 294 -4.79 25.82 12.64
C THR A 294 -5.34 25.33 11.30
N ASN A 295 -4.67 24.36 10.66
CA ASN A 295 -5.09 23.76 9.39
C ASN A 295 -5.92 22.48 9.55
N LEU A 296 -6.20 22.06 10.79
CA LEU A 296 -6.89 20.81 11.06
C LEU A 296 -8.36 20.87 10.61
N LEU A 297 -8.74 19.93 9.75
CA LEU A 297 -10.09 19.79 9.19
C LEU A 297 -10.85 18.67 9.89
N THR A 298 -10.16 17.57 10.17
CA THR A 298 -10.70 16.34 10.75
C THR A 298 -9.87 15.94 11.97
N LEU A 299 -10.57 15.78 13.10
CA LEU A 299 -10.02 15.29 14.35
C LEU A 299 -10.94 14.20 14.90
N ASP A 300 -10.40 13.00 15.06
CA ASP A 300 -11.11 11.90 15.70
C ASP A 300 -10.28 11.30 16.84
N LEU A 301 -10.75 11.51 18.07
CA LEU A 301 -10.17 10.98 19.30
C LEU A 301 -11.08 9.93 19.96
N SER A 302 -12.17 9.53 19.29
CA SER A 302 -13.22 8.66 19.82
C SER A 302 -12.70 7.30 20.32
N SER A 303 -13.45 6.62 21.18
CA SER A 303 -13.09 5.26 21.65
C SER A 303 -11.67 5.18 22.27
N ASN A 304 -11.42 6.02 23.27
CA ASN A 304 -10.21 6.04 24.11
C ASN A 304 -10.58 6.17 25.60
N PHE A 305 -9.59 6.26 26.49
CA PHE A 305 -9.72 6.54 27.93
C PHE A 305 -9.35 7.99 28.32
N LEU A 306 -9.51 8.92 27.38
CA LEU A 306 -9.28 10.35 27.62
C LEU A 306 -10.26 10.90 28.66
N SER A 307 -9.79 11.87 29.44
CA SER A 307 -10.48 12.43 30.61
C SER A 307 -10.28 13.94 30.70
N GLY A 308 -11.03 14.58 31.60
CA GLY A 308 -11.00 16.04 31.80
C GLY A 308 -11.78 16.83 30.73
N PRO A 309 -11.73 18.17 30.81
CA PRO A 309 -12.48 19.03 29.91
C PRO A 309 -11.88 19.03 28.50
N ILE A 310 -12.72 19.24 27.49
CA ILE A 310 -12.27 19.54 26.13
C ILE A 310 -11.64 20.95 26.16
N PRO A 311 -10.38 21.12 25.68
CA PRO A 311 -9.76 22.44 25.63
C PRO A 311 -10.59 23.43 24.81
N GLU A 312 -10.78 24.64 25.33
CA GLU A 312 -11.55 25.72 24.67
C GLU A 312 -11.04 26.05 23.27
N GLN A 313 -9.77 25.77 22.98
CA GLN A 313 -9.15 25.99 21.69
C GLN A 313 -9.64 25.03 20.59
N ILE A 314 -10.31 23.93 20.96
CA ILE A 314 -10.78 22.86 20.06
C ILE A 314 -12.30 22.68 20.17
N GLY A 315 -12.86 22.90 21.37
CA GLY A 315 -14.29 22.88 21.63
C GLY A 315 -14.97 24.10 21.03
N CYS A 316 -16.06 23.88 20.29
CA CYS A 316 -16.99 24.95 19.96
C CYS A 316 -17.41 25.65 21.26
N ASP A 317 -17.32 26.98 21.26
CA ASP A 317 -17.83 27.84 22.32
C ASP A 317 -19.23 27.36 22.80
N PRO A 318 -19.42 27.00 24.08
CA PRO A 318 -20.73 26.67 24.64
C PRO A 318 -21.73 27.83 24.59
N PHE A 319 -21.30 29.05 24.24
CA PHE A 319 -22.10 30.27 24.29
C PHE A 319 -22.57 30.79 22.91
N GLY A 320 -22.46 29.97 21.86
CA GLY A 320 -23.15 30.20 20.59
C GLY A 320 -24.66 29.86 20.66
N SER A 321 -25.46 30.82 21.13
CA SER A 321 -26.94 30.86 21.18
C SER A 321 -27.65 30.20 22.39
N ALA A 322 -28.41 31.03 23.10
CA ALA A 322 -29.01 30.80 24.41
C ALA A 322 -30.21 29.83 24.47
N GLN A 323 -30.29 28.79 23.63
CA GLN A 323 -31.49 27.93 23.54
C GLN A 323 -31.35 26.47 23.99
N HIS A 324 -30.17 25.97 24.36
CA HIS A 324 -30.02 24.56 24.78
C HIS A 324 -29.52 24.35 26.22
N ARG A 325 -30.16 25.05 27.16
CA ARG A 325 -29.92 24.93 28.62
C ARG A 325 -30.42 23.61 29.26
N ILE A 326 -30.69 22.56 28.47
CA ILE A 326 -31.34 21.31 28.94
C ILE A 326 -30.42 20.06 28.86
N GLN A 327 -29.21 20.15 28.30
CA GLN A 327 -28.33 18.97 28.16
C GLN A 327 -27.17 18.87 29.16
N GLN A 328 -27.19 19.61 30.27
CA GLN A 328 -26.13 19.51 31.29
C GLN A 328 -26.26 18.28 32.22
N ASP A 329 -27.41 17.61 32.30
CA ASP A 329 -27.59 16.46 33.22
C ASP A 329 -27.21 15.08 32.65
N ARG A 330 -26.64 14.99 31.43
CA ARG A 330 -26.20 13.70 30.85
C ARG A 330 -24.70 13.44 30.84
N TRP A 331 -23.89 14.37 31.35
CA TRP A 331 -22.42 14.28 31.32
C TRP A 331 -21.79 13.87 32.66
N LEU A 332 -22.61 13.55 33.67
CA LEU A 332 -22.17 13.19 35.03
C LEU A 332 -22.13 11.67 35.32
N TYR A 333 -22.28 10.79 34.32
CA TYR A 333 -22.24 9.34 34.52
C TYR A 333 -21.01 8.67 33.86
N PRO A 334 -20.13 7.99 34.63
CA PRO A 334 -18.82 7.51 34.18
C PRO A 334 -18.86 6.17 33.43
N GLN A 335 -19.84 5.94 32.54
CA GLN A 335 -20.04 4.60 31.94
C GLN A 335 -20.15 4.54 30.40
N ARG A 336 -19.87 5.63 29.66
CA ARG A 336 -19.63 5.55 28.20
C ARG A 336 -18.68 6.66 27.73
N ASN A 337 -17.41 6.34 27.54
CA ASN A 337 -16.42 7.22 26.91
C ASN A 337 -16.82 7.51 25.45
N ARG A 338 -17.47 8.65 25.21
CA ARG A 338 -17.73 9.16 23.86
C ARG A 338 -16.75 10.28 23.58
N ALA A 339 -15.56 9.92 23.08
CA ALA A 339 -14.63 10.92 22.59
C ALA A 339 -15.02 11.43 21.18
N PHE A 340 -14.58 12.65 20.92
CA PHE A 340 -15.10 13.65 19.98
C PHE A 340 -14.73 13.39 18.50
N VAL A 341 -15.68 13.65 17.59
CA VAL A 341 -15.43 13.79 16.15
C VAL A 341 -15.68 15.25 15.79
N ALA A 342 -14.62 16.02 15.52
CA ALA A 342 -14.75 17.30 14.85
C ALA A 342 -14.50 17.13 13.37
N SER A 343 -15.51 17.44 12.57
CA SER A 343 -15.28 17.89 11.20
C SER A 343 -15.55 19.39 11.17
N ARG A 344 -14.57 20.20 10.75
CA ARG A 344 -14.86 21.56 10.31
C ARG A 344 -15.54 21.48 8.94
N SER A 345 -16.84 21.18 8.92
CA SER A 345 -17.61 21.26 7.67
C SER A 345 -17.77 22.73 7.28
N PHE A 346 -17.02 23.16 6.27
CA PHE A 346 -17.38 24.39 5.57
C PHE A 346 -18.58 24.09 4.67
N LYS A 347 -19.71 24.70 5.02
CA LYS A 347 -20.70 25.09 4.01
C LYS A 347 -20.02 25.99 2.98
N SER A 348 -20.40 25.78 1.73
CA SER A 348 -20.12 26.54 0.51
C SER A 348 -18.77 26.29 -0.19
N LEU A 349 -18.83 25.41 -1.18
CA LEU A 349 -18.40 25.75 -2.55
C LEU A 349 -19.51 25.23 -3.49
N LEU A 350 -20.25 26.20 -4.05
CA LEU A 350 -20.85 26.10 -5.37
C LEU A 350 -19.72 26.02 -6.42
#